data_AF-A0A392R9U6-F1
#
_entry.id   AF-A0A392R9U6-F1
#
_cell.length_a   1.000
_cell.length_b   1.000
_cell.length_c   1.000
_cell.angle_alpha   90.00
_cell.angle_beta   90.00
_cell.angle_gamma   90.00
#
_symmetry.space_group_name_H-M   'P 1'
#
loop_
_entity.id
_entity.type
_entity.pdbx_description
1 polymer ?
#
loop_
_entity_poly.entity_id
_entity_poly.type
_entity_poly.pdbx_seq_one_letter_code
_entity_poly.pdbx_strand_id
1 'polypeptide(L)'
;GALPGLVPLLICGLLNVPFAKIMQNCQSQFMIAQDERLRSTSEILNSMKIIKLQSWEEKFKNLVESLRDKEFVWLSKAQILKATNSFLYWMSPTVISAVVFLGCAVTKSSPLNAETIFTVIATLKNMGEPVRMIPEALSIMIQVKVS
;
A
#
# COMPACT_ATOMS: atom_id res chain seq x y z
N GLY A 1 23.95 23.56 1.23
CA GLY A 1 22.53 23.44 1.61
C GLY A 1 21.96 22.06 1.36
N ALA A 2 22.58 20.99 1.88
CA ALA A 2 22.07 19.61 1.76
C ALA A 2 21.26 19.14 3.00
N LEU A 3 21.41 19.83 4.13
CA LEU A 3 20.71 19.58 5.39
C LEU A 3 19.17 19.65 5.30
N PRO A 4 18.56 20.58 4.53
CA PRO A 4 17.10 20.65 4.42
C PRO A 4 16.46 19.44 3.72
N GLY A 5 17.21 18.70 2.90
CA GLY A 5 16.73 17.49 2.22
C GLY A 5 16.84 16.22 3.06
N LEU A 6 17.72 16.20 4.07
CA LEU A 6 17.91 15.03 4.95
C LEU A 6 16.73 14.85 5.92
N VAL A 7 16.13 15.95 6.35
CA VAL A 7 15.02 15.96 7.32
C VAL A 7 13.75 15.31 6.74
N PRO A 8 13.28 15.65 5.52
CA PRO A 8 12.17 14.94 4.87
C PRO A 8 12.43 13.45 4.64
N LEU A 9 13.67 13.06 4.31
CA LEU A 9 14.03 11.66 4.10
C LEU A 9 13.94 10.84 5.39
N LEU A 10 14.45 11.39 6.50
CA LEU A 10 14.34 10.74 7.82
C LEU A 10 12.89 10.65 8.29
N ILE A 11 12.10 11.71 8.10
CA ILE A 11 10.67 11.72 8.45
C ILE A 11 9.89 10.72 7.60
N CYS A 12 10.13 10.67 6.28
CA CYS A 12 9.52 9.68 5.39
C CYS A 12 9.91 8.25 5.80
N GLY A 13 11.18 8.01 6.12
CA GLY A 13 11.65 6.70 6.60
C GLY A 13 10.94 6.25 7.87
N LEU A 14 10.82 7.12 8.86
CA LEU A 14 10.14 6.82 10.13
C LEU A 14 8.63 6.63 9.98
N LEU A 15 7.97 7.39 9.10
CA LEU A 15 6.53 7.27 8.84
C LEU A 15 6.18 6.05 7.97
N ASN A 16 7.08 5.61 7.10
CA ASN A 16 6.85 4.44 6.25
C ASN A 16 6.69 3.14 7.04
N VAL A 17 7.41 2.98 8.16
CA VAL A 17 7.37 1.75 8.98
C VAL A 17 5.98 1.50 9.61
N PRO A 18 5.38 2.43 10.39
CA PRO A 18 4.05 2.21 10.95
C PRO A 18 2.99 2.11 9.85
N PHE A 19 3.12 2.87 8.76
CA PHE A 19 2.20 2.81 7.63
C PHE A 19 2.22 1.43 6.94
N ALA A 20 3.41 0.90 6.67
CA ALA A 20 3.58 -0.44 6.11
C ALA A 20 2.99 -1.51 7.03
N LYS A 21 3.18 -1.39 8.35
CA LYS A 21 2.61 -2.31 9.34
C LYS A 21 1.07 -2.30 9.35
N ILE A 22 0.45 -1.12 9.23
CA ILE A 22 -1.01 -0.99 9.13
C ILE A 22 -1.52 -1.63 7.84
N MET A 23 -0.86 -1.36 6.71
CA MET A 23 -1.20 -1.97 5.42
C MET A 23 -1.11 -3.50 5.48
N GLN A 24 -0.01 -4.02 6.02
CA GLN A 24 0.21 -5.47 6.15
C GLN A 24 -0.84 -6.12 7.07
N ASN A 25 -1.19 -5.48 8.18
CA ASN A 25 -2.24 -5.98 9.06
C ASN A 25 -3.60 -6.02 8.36
N CYS A 26 -3.97 -4.96 7.63
CA CYS A 26 -5.21 -4.94 6.87
C CYS A 26 -5.26 -6.03 5.78
N GLN A 27 -4.14 -6.24 5.08
CA GLN A 27 -4.00 -7.28 4.07
C GLN A 27 -4.13 -8.68 4.70
N SER A 28 -3.52 -8.90 5.86
CA SER A 28 -3.61 -10.16 6.59
C SER A 28 -5.04 -10.46 7.05
N GLN A 29 -5.75 -9.47 7.59
CA GLN A 29 -7.16 -9.65 7.99
C GLN A 29 -8.07 -9.95 6.79
N PHE A 30 -7.82 -9.30 5.65
CA PHE A 30 -8.51 -9.62 4.40
C PHE A 30 -8.29 -11.08 3.98
N MET A 31 -7.04 -11.57 4.00
CA MET A 31 -6.73 -12.96 3.66
C MET A 31 -7.42 -13.96 4.58
N ILE A 32 -7.46 -13.69 5.89
CA ILE A 32 -8.15 -14.54 6.87
C ILE A 32 -9.65 -14.64 6.55
N ALA A 33 -10.30 -13.49 6.29
CA ALA A 33 -11.72 -13.46 5.94
C ALA A 33 -12.02 -14.18 4.60
N GLN A 34 -11.11 -14.03 3.63
CA GLN A 34 -11.21 -14.70 2.33
C GLN A 34 -11.08 -16.23 2.48
N ASP A 35 -10.12 -16.71 3.27
CA ASP A 35 -9.92 -18.14 3.55
C ASP A 35 -11.13 -18.74 4.26
N GLU A 36 -11.72 -18.03 5.23
CA GLU A 36 -12.95 -18.45 5.92
C GLU A 36 -14.10 -18.65 4.92
N ARG A 37 -14.34 -17.66 4.03
CA ARG A 37 -15.37 -17.77 2.98
C ARG A 37 -15.11 -18.93 2.04
N LEU A 38 -13.88 -19.09 1.56
CA LEU A 38 -13.52 -20.15 0.61
C LEU A 38 -13.70 -21.53 1.23
N ARG A 39 -13.28 -21.70 2.49
CA ARG A 39 -13.47 -22.94 3.23
C ARG A 39 -14.94 -23.27 3.41
N SER A 40 -15.76 -22.33 3.90
CA SER A 40 -17.20 -22.56 4.07
C SER A 40 -17.89 -22.89 2.74
N THR A 41 -17.53 -22.20 1.66
CA THR A 41 -18.08 -22.48 0.32
C THR A 41 -17.70 -23.89 -0.14
N SER A 42 -16.46 -24.34 0.12
CA SER A 42 -16.02 -25.70 -0.22
C SER A 42 -16.78 -26.77 0.57
N GLU A 43 -16.99 -26.57 1.87
CA GLU A 43 -17.76 -27.48 2.73
C GLU A 43 -19.23 -27.59 2.27
N ILE A 44 -19.85 -26.46 1.87
CA ILE A 44 -21.21 -26.42 1.31
C ILE A 44 -21.28 -27.20 0.00
N LEU A 45 -20.35 -26.99 -0.92
CA LEU A 45 -20.32 -27.68 -2.21
C LEU A 45 -20.15 -29.19 -2.04
N ASN A 46 -19.29 -29.62 -1.11
CA ASN A 46 -19.12 -31.04 -0.77
C ASN A 46 -20.38 -31.68 -0.19
N SER A 47 -21.22 -30.91 0.51
CA SER A 47 -22.45 -31.38 1.16
C SER A 47 -23.74 -31.06 0.40
N MET A 48 -23.64 -30.64 -0.87
CA MET A 48 -24.75 -30.04 -1.62
C MET A 48 -26.00 -30.94 -1.70
N LYS A 49 -25.82 -32.26 -1.86
CA LYS A 49 -26.94 -33.21 -1.96
C LYS A 49 -27.83 -33.19 -0.70
N ILE A 50 -27.22 -33.14 0.49
CA ILE A 50 -27.94 -33.13 1.76
C ILE A 50 -28.67 -31.79 1.93
N ILE A 51 -28.01 -30.70 1.58
CA ILE A 51 -28.57 -29.35 1.66
C ILE A 51 -29.84 -29.22 0.81
N LYS A 52 -29.83 -29.76 -0.43
CA LYS A 52 -31.00 -29.79 -1.30
C LYS A 52 -32.14 -30.64 -0.75
N LEU A 53 -31.82 -31.83 -0.24
CA LEU A 53 -32.82 -32.74 0.34
C LEU A 53 -33.53 -32.11 1.56
N GLN A 54 -32.84 -31.25 2.31
CA GLN A 54 -33.37 -30.57 3.48
C GLN A 54 -33.90 -29.16 3.20
N SER A 55 -33.85 -28.69 1.94
CA SER A 55 -34.22 -27.31 1.56
C SER A 55 -33.48 -26.22 2.36
N TRP A 56 -32.22 -26.47 2.75
CA TRP A 56 -31.40 -25.54 3.55
C TRP A 56 -30.65 -24.49 2.71
N GLU A 57 -30.94 -24.38 1.42
CA GLU A 57 -30.22 -23.53 0.46
C GLU A 57 -30.15 -22.06 0.92
N GLU A 58 -31.29 -21.47 1.32
CA GLU A 58 -31.35 -20.07 1.77
C GLU A 58 -30.53 -19.83 3.07
N LYS A 59 -30.50 -20.81 3.97
CA LYS A 59 -29.73 -20.69 5.22
C LYS A 59 -28.23 -20.64 4.94
N PHE A 60 -27.73 -21.49 4.04
CA PHE A 60 -26.32 -21.49 3.65
C PHE A 60 -25.95 -20.31 2.76
N LYS A 61 -26.87 -19.83 1.92
CA LYS A 61 -26.70 -18.59 1.17
C LYS A 61 -26.49 -17.40 2.11
N ASN A 62 -27.36 -17.22 3.10
CA ASN A 62 -27.23 -16.13 4.09
C ASN A 62 -25.92 -16.22 4.89
N LEU A 63 -25.44 -17.44 5.18
CA LEU A 63 -24.14 -17.65 5.81
C LEU A 63 -22.99 -17.12 4.93
N VAL A 64 -22.98 -17.48 3.64
CA VAL A 64 -21.95 -17.04 2.69
C VAL A 64 -22.02 -15.53 2.45
N GLU A 65 -23.22 -14.95 2.38
CA GLU A 65 -23.40 -13.50 2.26
C GLU A 65 -22.82 -12.76 3.48
N SER A 66 -23.11 -13.23 4.71
CA SER A 66 -22.50 -12.66 5.93
C SER A 66 -20.97 -12.73 5.93
N LEU A 67 -20.38 -13.83 5.44
CA LEU A 67 -18.92 -13.93 5.31
C LEU A 67 -18.37 -12.97 4.25
N ARG A 68 -19.09 -12.80 3.14
CA ARG A 68 -18.72 -11.87 2.07
C ARG A 68 -18.79 -10.41 2.53
N ASP A 69 -19.74 -10.04 3.37
CA ASP A 69 -19.83 -8.69 3.95
C ASP A 69 -18.62 -8.38 4.84
N LYS A 70 -18.20 -9.35 5.67
CA LYS A 70 -16.98 -9.23 6.47
C LYS A 70 -15.73 -9.08 5.59
N GLU A 71 -15.60 -9.91 4.56
CA GLU A 71 -14.51 -9.82 3.57
C GLU A 71 -14.48 -8.43 2.90
N PHE A 72 -15.64 -7.92 2.51
CA PHE A 72 -15.77 -6.64 1.82
C PHE A 72 -15.32 -5.45 2.68
N VAL A 73 -15.61 -5.45 3.99
CA VAL A 73 -15.14 -4.40 4.90
C VAL A 73 -13.62 -4.33 4.94
N TRP A 74 -12.94 -5.48 5.04
CA TRP A 74 -11.48 -5.54 5.04
C TRP A 74 -10.89 -5.20 3.68
N LEU A 75 -11.51 -5.69 2.60
CA LEU A 75 -11.11 -5.36 1.24
C LEU A 75 -11.20 -3.85 0.97
N SER A 76 -12.30 -3.21 1.36
CA SER A 76 -12.50 -1.77 1.18
C SER A 76 -11.43 -0.96 1.92
N LYS A 77 -11.16 -1.30 3.18
CA LYS A 77 -10.08 -0.67 3.96
C LYS A 77 -8.71 -0.83 3.30
N ALA A 78 -8.38 -2.03 2.82
CA ALA A 78 -7.12 -2.31 2.14
C ALA A 78 -6.99 -1.50 0.84
N GLN A 79 -8.06 -1.42 0.05
CA GLN A 79 -8.07 -0.64 -1.20
C GLN A 79 -7.95 0.86 -0.94
N ILE A 80 -8.62 1.41 0.07
CA ILE A 80 -8.51 2.83 0.46
C ILE A 80 -7.08 3.14 0.90
N LEU A 81 -6.47 2.29 1.74
CA LEU A 81 -5.08 2.45 2.16
C LEU A 81 -4.13 2.42 0.96
N LYS A 82 -4.32 1.46 0.04
CA LYS A 82 -3.52 1.34 -1.19
C LYS A 82 -3.66 2.56 -2.09
N ALA A 83 -4.88 3.05 -2.30
CA ALA A 83 -5.16 4.26 -3.08
C ALA A 83 -4.50 5.49 -2.45
N THR A 84 -4.61 5.65 -1.12
CA THR A 84 -3.98 6.74 -0.38
C THR A 84 -2.46 6.70 -0.51
N ASN A 85 -1.85 5.51 -0.38
CA ASN A 85 -0.41 5.34 -0.57
C ASN A 85 0.05 5.69 -2.00
N SER A 86 -0.74 5.28 -3.01
CA SER A 86 -0.46 5.61 -4.40
C SER A 86 -0.55 7.13 -4.62
N PHE A 87 -1.60 7.76 -4.09
CA PHE A 87 -1.77 9.21 -4.16
C PHE A 87 -0.59 9.96 -3.51
N LEU A 88 -0.19 9.57 -2.30
CA LEU A 88 0.98 10.15 -1.61
C LEU A 88 2.26 9.96 -2.43
N TYR A 89 2.42 8.82 -3.09
CA TYR A 89 3.56 8.58 -3.96
C TYR A 89 3.62 9.53 -5.15
N TRP A 90 2.49 9.69 -5.86
CA TRP A 90 2.40 10.60 -7.01
C TRP A 90 2.55 12.07 -6.61
N MET A 91 2.09 12.44 -5.41
CA MET A 91 2.20 13.80 -4.89
C MET A 91 3.56 14.13 -4.29
N SER A 92 4.31 13.13 -3.80
CA SER A 92 5.58 13.32 -3.10
C SER A 92 6.61 14.19 -3.86
N PRO A 93 6.92 13.94 -5.15
CA PRO A 93 7.88 14.77 -5.89
C PRO A 93 7.45 16.23 -5.99
N THR A 94 6.15 16.50 -6.17
CA THR A 94 5.59 17.85 -6.27
C THR A 94 5.71 18.60 -4.95
N VAL A 95 5.36 17.94 -3.84
CA VAL A 95 5.43 18.53 -2.50
C VAL A 95 6.88 18.80 -2.08
N ILE A 96 7.78 17.82 -2.27
CA ILE A 96 9.20 17.98 -1.96
C ILE A 96 9.79 19.14 -2.75
N SER A 97 9.47 19.23 -4.04
CA SER A 97 9.97 20.29 -4.92
C SER A 97 9.45 21.66 -4.48
N ALA A 98 8.17 21.79 -4.14
CA ALA A 98 7.59 23.03 -3.61
C ALA A 98 8.29 23.51 -2.32
N VAL A 99 8.57 22.59 -1.38
CA VAL A 99 9.27 22.92 -0.12
C VAL A 99 10.71 23.36 -0.37
N VAL A 100 11.43 22.68 -1.28
CA VAL A 100 12.82 23.04 -1.64
C VAL A 100 12.86 24.42 -2.28
N PHE A 101 11.94 24.74 -3.20
CA PHE A 101 11.89 26.07 -3.83
C PHE A 101 11.52 27.18 -2.85
N LEU A 102 10.57 26.94 -1.95
CA LEU A 102 10.24 27.88 -0.87
C LEU A 102 11.46 28.13 0.03
N GLY A 103 12.19 27.08 0.42
CA GLY A 103 13.42 27.20 1.21
C GLY A 103 14.52 27.99 0.50
N CYS A 104 14.73 27.75 -0.80
CA CYS A 104 15.69 28.51 -1.61
C CYS A 104 15.28 29.97 -1.79
N ALA A 105 13.99 30.26 -1.95
CA ALA A 105 13.47 31.63 -2.09
C ALA A 105 13.67 32.45 -0.80
N VAL A 106 13.40 31.85 0.36
CA VAL A 106 13.55 32.52 1.68
C VAL A 106 15.02 32.77 2.01
N THR A 107 15.92 31.85 1.67
CA THR A 107 17.35 31.93 2.01
C THR A 107 18.18 32.75 1.02
N LYS A 108 17.58 33.30 -0.06
CA LYS A 108 18.25 34.07 -1.14
C LYS A 108 19.56 33.44 -1.65
N SER A 109 19.72 32.11 -1.51
CA SER A 109 21.02 31.45 -1.70
C SER A 109 21.34 31.07 -3.14
N SER A 110 20.38 31.12 -4.07
CA SER A 110 20.61 30.77 -5.49
C SER A 110 19.54 31.37 -6.41
N PRO A 111 19.87 31.77 -7.66
CA PRO A 111 18.86 32.15 -8.65
C PRO A 111 17.97 30.95 -8.98
N LEU A 112 16.68 31.03 -8.64
CA LEU A 112 15.68 30.05 -9.04
C LEU A 112 15.41 30.18 -10.54
N ASN A 113 16.17 29.43 -11.35
CA ASN A 113 15.93 29.34 -12.79
C ASN A 113 15.06 28.12 -13.11
N ALA A 114 14.12 28.25 -14.05
CA ALA A 114 13.15 27.21 -14.37
C ALA A 114 13.82 25.89 -14.80
N GLU A 115 14.94 25.97 -15.51
CA GLU A 115 15.74 24.82 -15.93
C GLU A 115 16.25 23.98 -14.76
N THR A 116 16.81 24.62 -13.72
CA THR A 116 17.32 23.93 -12.54
C THR A 116 16.19 23.31 -11.73
N ILE A 117 15.04 23.99 -11.65
CA ILE A 117 13.82 23.49 -11.00
C ILE A 117 13.39 22.19 -11.66
N PHE A 118 13.09 22.20 -12.96
CA PHE A 118 12.60 21.01 -13.67
C PHE A 118 13.60 19.85 -13.64
N THR A 119 14.90 20.14 -13.71
CA THR A 119 15.95 19.13 -13.60
C THR A 119 15.92 18.44 -12.24
N VAL A 120 15.82 19.20 -11.14
CA VAL A 120 15.77 18.63 -9.78
C VAL A 120 14.53 17.77 -9.57
N ILE A 121 13.35 18.21 -10.05
CA ILE A 121 12.11 17.38 -9.96
C ILE A 121 12.30 16.07 -10.72
N ALA A 122 12.82 16.15 -11.96
CA ALA A 122 13.02 14.99 -12.81
C ALA A 122 14.02 14.01 -12.20
N THR A 123 15.15 14.48 -11.67
CA THR A 123 16.15 13.63 -11.01
C THR A 123 15.57 12.97 -9.76
N LEU A 124 14.84 13.69 -8.91
CA LEU A 124 14.20 13.13 -7.71
C LEU A 124 13.16 12.05 -8.05
N LYS A 125 12.34 12.28 -9.08
CA LYS A 125 11.34 11.29 -9.52
C LYS A 125 11.99 10.02 -10.05
N ASN A 126 13.06 10.14 -10.86
CA ASN A 126 13.79 8.99 -11.39
C ASN A 126 14.54 8.22 -10.30
N MET A 127 15.01 8.89 -9.24
CA MET A 127 15.73 8.25 -8.14
C MET A 127 14.79 7.54 -7.14
N GLY A 128 13.52 7.93 -7.06
CA GLY A 128 12.54 7.32 -6.16
C GLY A 128 12.18 5.87 -6.49
N GLU A 129 12.10 5.54 -7.78
CA GLU A 129 11.75 4.20 -8.28
C GLU A 129 12.78 3.11 -7.86
N PRO A 130 14.10 3.27 -8.09
CA PRO A 130 15.08 2.26 -7.69
C PRO A 130 15.19 2.08 -6.17
N VAL A 131 14.96 3.15 -5.39
CA VAL A 131 14.98 3.07 -3.90
C VAL A 131 13.88 2.14 -3.39
N ARG A 132 12.73 2.04 -4.08
CA ARG A 132 11.65 1.11 -3.72
C ARG A 132 11.92 -0.34 -4.14
N MET A 133 12.64 -0.55 -5.24
CA MET A 133 12.98 -1.90 -5.69
C MET A 133 14.05 -2.57 -4.81
N ILE A 134 14.92 -1.81 -4.14
CA ILE A 134 16.01 -2.38 -3.33
C ILE A 134 15.48 -3.31 -2.21
N PRO A 135 14.52 -2.90 -1.36
CA PRO A 135 13.94 -3.79 -0.34
C PRO A 135 13.27 -5.04 -0.90
N GLU A 136 12.57 -4.93 -2.03
CA GLU A 136 11.91 -6.07 -2.70
C GLU A 136 12.95 -7.05 -3.25
N ALA A 137 13.98 -6.54 -3.93
CA ALA A 137 15.08 -7.35 -4.44
C ALA A 137 15.86 -8.05 -3.31
N LEU A 138 16.10 -7.37 -2.18
CA LEU A 138 16.70 -7.98 -0.99
C LEU A 138 15.83 -9.09 -0.41
N SER A 139 14.51 -8.88 -0.35
CA SER A 139 13.57 -9.88 0.16
C SER A 139 13.54 -11.13 -0.73
N ILE A 140 13.55 -10.96 -2.06
CA ILE A 140 13.62 -12.05 -3.03
C ILE A 140 14.95 -12.81 -2.89
N MET A 141 16.08 -12.09 -2.77
CA MET A 141 17.39 -12.72 -2.57
C MET A 141 17.46 -13.54 -1.27
N ILE A 142 16.85 -13.05 -0.18
CA ILE A 142 16.77 -13.80 1.08
C ILE A 142 15.92 -15.07 0.90
N GLN A 143 14.76 -14.97 0.25
CA GLN A 143 13.91 -16.14 -0.01
C GLN A 143 14.61 -17.18 -0.89
N VAL A 144 15.32 -16.76 -1.93
CA VAL A 144 16.08 -17.67 -2.81
C VAL A 144 17.23 -18.35 -2.08
N LYS A 145 17.84 -17.69 -1.09
CA LYS A 145 18.96 -18.24 -0.32
C LYS A 145 18.52 -19.18 0.80
N VAL A 146 17.28 -19.06 1.25
CA VAL A 146 16.68 -19.93 2.28
C VAL A 146 15.95 -21.12 1.66
N SER A 147 15.60 -21.04 0.37
CA SER A 147 15.07 -22.13 -0.45
C SER A 147 16.19 -23.01 -1.03
#